data_AF-A0AAW1T6C5-F1
#
_entry.id   AF-A0AAW1T6C5-F1
#
_cell.length_a   1.000
_cell.length_b   1.000
_cell.length_c   1.000
_cell.angle_alpha   90.00
_cell.angle_beta   90.00
_cell.angle_gamma   90.00
#
_symmetry.space_group_name_H-M   'P 1'
#
loop_
_entity.id
_entity.type
_entity.pdbx_description
1 polymer ?
#
loop_
_entity_poly.entity_id
_entity_poly.type
_entity_poly.pdbx_seq_one_letter_code
_entity_poly.pdbx_strand_id
1 'polypeptide(L)'
;MGCRNLGETRATQKMWLEGEFLSTLQLSGLFNDSKIFVDMPLLTAPQVILKAFDRLPRNTSGLVDKHVLSSFLSKFFSAPGSDLHVWSPEDFHPDEPENFLPHVADPAIREWAGAVRLLWAKLSRVESGSVRQAPDQHSLLPLPQHFVVAGDRFREEYYWDSYWIVQGLLICGLVDTAKAQVQNLIFLLQAHGHVPNGARKYYLNRSQPPLLSRMVKSVYAVTQDQAFLQQALQALQQEHAYWTITKKGVQVKAQDGTIHSLSRYYADWTAPRPEGFREDHELGQNLSADAAAALYRNIASAAESGMDFSTRWCVEGSQDMAQLQTTSIIPVELNAYLYDMERNLASFAKELGDAPAAARFSAAAAARAAAIRSLMWNPDACHWHNLVIDDASQTPMTASPQAVVHISNYLPLWVGLSEPHRRNASSIIRSLLSSGLIQQHGIATSIYRSGQQWDFPNAWAPMQDMIVEGLQLYGGEEGAALAAALAQVWLESIYAGYQETGLMVEKYDATELGLAGSGGEYTVQQGFGWTNGVMFKFLDMFGWKPSAASNLPQATLPV
;
A
#
# COMPACT_ATOMS: atom_id res chain seq x y z
N MET A 1 -20.15 1.60 20.68
CA MET A 1 -21.16 1.99 19.67
C MET A 1 -20.45 2.87 18.66
N GLY A 2 -20.17 2.32 17.47
CA GLY A 2 -19.22 2.89 16.51
C GLY A 2 -19.71 4.16 15.82
N CYS A 3 -18.77 5.04 15.50
CA CYS A 3 -18.97 6.16 14.59
C CYS A 3 -19.47 5.62 13.26
N ARG A 4 -20.76 5.79 12.97
CA ARG A 4 -21.30 5.55 11.63
C ARG A 4 -20.81 6.66 10.73
N ASN A 5 -20.21 6.29 9.61
CA ASN A 5 -19.92 7.17 8.47
C ASN A 5 -21.13 8.06 8.19
N LEU A 6 -20.96 9.37 8.42
CA LEU A 6 -21.92 10.40 8.07
C LEU A 6 -21.92 10.52 6.54
N GLY A 7 -22.77 9.76 5.84
CA GLY A 7 -22.98 9.96 4.41
C GLY A 7 -23.61 8.81 3.62
N GLU A 8 -23.52 7.56 4.08
CA GLU A 8 -24.06 6.43 3.30
C GLU A 8 -25.49 6.08 3.69
N THR A 9 -26.38 5.99 2.69
CA THR A 9 -27.73 5.49 2.94
C THR A 9 -27.70 4.01 3.32
N ARG A 10 -28.66 3.56 4.13
CA ARG A 10 -28.85 2.14 4.47
C ARG A 10 -28.97 1.24 3.23
N ALA A 11 -29.45 1.78 2.12
CA ALA A 11 -29.56 1.05 0.86
C ALA A 11 -28.19 0.90 0.19
N THR A 12 -27.37 1.96 0.19
CA THR A 12 -25.97 1.94 -0.28
C THR A 12 -25.15 0.89 0.49
N GLN A 13 -25.29 0.85 1.82
CA GLN A 13 -24.63 -0.15 2.67
C GLN A 13 -25.01 -1.59 2.30
N LYS A 14 -26.31 -1.85 2.12
CA LYS A 14 -26.81 -3.18 1.72
C LYS A 14 -26.38 -3.65 0.34
N MET A 15 -26.02 -2.73 -0.57
CA MET A 15 -25.62 -3.11 -1.92
C MET A 15 -24.14 -3.42 -2.00
N TRP A 16 -23.31 -2.59 -1.36
CA TRP A 16 -21.87 -2.62 -1.57
C TRP A 16 -21.07 -3.17 -0.40
N LEU A 17 -21.64 -3.22 0.80
CA LEU A 17 -20.86 -3.49 2.01
C LEU A 17 -21.32 -4.77 2.73
N GLU A 18 -22.63 -5.04 2.77
CA GLU A 18 -23.16 -6.14 3.57
C GLU A 18 -24.50 -6.69 3.07
N GLY A 19 -24.88 -7.87 3.56
CA GLY A 19 -26.23 -8.42 3.44
C GLY A 19 -26.43 -9.39 2.28
N GLU A 20 -27.68 -9.88 2.16
CA GLU A 20 -28.06 -10.96 1.25
C GLU A 20 -27.82 -10.63 -0.22
N PHE A 21 -27.98 -9.36 -0.60
CA PHE A 21 -27.77 -8.90 -1.97
C PHE A 21 -26.32 -9.15 -2.42
N LEU A 22 -25.36 -8.65 -1.63
CA LEU A 22 -23.93 -8.81 -1.89
C LEU A 22 -23.53 -10.28 -1.84
N SER A 23 -23.96 -11.02 -0.80
CA SER A 23 -23.57 -12.43 -0.65
C SER A 23 -24.12 -13.31 -1.77
N THR A 24 -25.35 -13.08 -2.22
CA THR A 24 -25.95 -13.85 -3.34
C THR A 24 -25.15 -13.65 -4.62
N LEU A 25 -24.76 -12.41 -4.94
CA LEU A 25 -24.01 -12.11 -6.15
C LEU A 25 -22.58 -12.67 -6.08
N GLN A 26 -21.90 -12.47 -4.96
CA GLN A 26 -20.51 -12.90 -4.78
C GLN A 26 -20.38 -14.44 -4.76
N LEU A 27 -21.27 -15.13 -4.04
CA LEU A 27 -21.24 -16.59 -3.92
C LEU A 27 -21.88 -17.31 -5.12
N SER A 28 -22.53 -16.58 -6.03
CA SER A 28 -23.05 -17.17 -7.26
C SER A 28 -21.94 -17.68 -8.19
N GLY A 29 -20.70 -17.20 -8.04
CA GLY A 29 -19.61 -17.49 -8.98
C GLY A 29 -19.96 -17.05 -10.41
N LEU A 30 -20.64 -15.91 -10.55
CA LEU A 30 -20.91 -15.26 -11.83
C LEU A 30 -19.65 -14.61 -12.41
N PHE A 31 -18.76 -14.16 -11.52
CA PHE A 31 -17.47 -13.56 -11.85
C PHE A 31 -16.34 -14.33 -11.18
N ASN A 32 -15.20 -14.44 -11.88
CA ASN A 32 -13.99 -15.06 -11.34
C ASN A 32 -13.28 -14.15 -10.33
N ASP A 33 -13.43 -12.83 -10.42
CA ASP A 33 -12.89 -11.85 -9.46
C ASP A 33 -14.05 -11.18 -8.70
N SER A 34 -14.03 -11.27 -7.37
CA SER A 34 -15.04 -10.65 -6.50
C SER A 34 -15.07 -9.13 -6.60
N LYS A 35 -13.99 -8.49 -7.06
CA LYS A 35 -13.93 -7.03 -7.28
C LYS A 35 -14.80 -6.56 -8.45
N ILE A 36 -15.07 -7.42 -9.44
CA ILE A 36 -15.84 -7.04 -10.64
C ILE A 36 -17.21 -6.48 -10.26
N PHE A 37 -17.94 -7.18 -9.40
CA PHE A 37 -19.29 -6.77 -9.04
C PHE A 37 -19.29 -5.46 -8.26
N VAL A 38 -18.43 -5.32 -7.25
CA VAL A 38 -18.40 -4.14 -6.37
C VAL A 38 -17.97 -2.85 -7.07
N ASP A 39 -17.45 -2.95 -8.29
CA ASP A 39 -17.06 -1.83 -9.14
C ASP A 39 -18.11 -1.42 -10.18
N MET A 40 -19.26 -2.11 -10.25
CA MET A 40 -20.30 -1.84 -11.24
C MET A 40 -21.19 -0.67 -10.84
N PRO A 41 -21.23 0.46 -11.58
CA PRO A 41 -22.15 1.55 -11.25
C PRO A 41 -23.62 1.15 -11.40
N LEU A 42 -24.49 1.68 -10.55
CA LEU A 42 -25.93 1.49 -10.64
C LEU A 42 -26.51 2.37 -11.74
N LEU A 43 -27.47 1.84 -12.50
CA LEU A 43 -28.24 2.60 -13.51
C LEU A 43 -29.44 3.36 -12.92
N THR A 44 -29.77 3.10 -11.65
CA THR A 44 -30.89 3.72 -10.96
C THR A 44 -30.69 3.68 -9.44
N ALA A 45 -31.63 4.26 -8.69
CA ALA A 45 -31.53 4.39 -7.24
C ALA A 45 -31.43 3.01 -6.54
N PRO A 46 -30.54 2.84 -5.55
CA PRO A 46 -30.35 1.61 -4.79
C PRO A 46 -31.63 0.93 -4.31
N GLN A 47 -32.62 1.71 -3.85
CA GLN A 47 -33.86 1.16 -3.30
C GLN A 47 -34.74 0.49 -4.38
N VAL A 48 -34.66 0.95 -5.62
CA VAL A 48 -35.38 0.34 -6.76
C VAL A 48 -34.77 -1.02 -7.09
N ILE A 49 -33.44 -1.10 -7.10
CA ILE A 49 -32.69 -2.31 -7.41
C ILE A 49 -32.90 -3.36 -6.33
N LEU A 50 -32.80 -3.00 -5.04
CA LEU A 50 -33.07 -3.91 -3.93
C LEU A 50 -34.50 -4.48 -3.97
N LYS A 51 -35.51 -3.65 -4.23
CA LYS A 51 -36.90 -4.12 -4.39
C LYS A 51 -37.08 -5.05 -5.61
N ALA A 52 -36.31 -4.85 -6.67
CA ALA A 52 -36.33 -5.72 -7.83
C ALA A 52 -35.63 -7.06 -7.55
N PHE A 53 -34.54 -7.04 -6.77
CA PHE A 53 -33.82 -8.23 -6.32
C PHE A 53 -34.68 -9.12 -5.43
N ASP A 54 -35.43 -8.52 -4.48
CA ASP A 54 -36.34 -9.25 -3.58
C ASP A 54 -37.42 -10.04 -4.32
N ARG A 55 -37.69 -9.70 -5.59
CA ARG A 55 -38.70 -10.35 -6.45
C ARG A 55 -38.12 -11.41 -7.39
N LEU A 56 -36.81 -11.65 -7.37
CA LEU A 56 -36.19 -12.65 -8.24
C LEU A 56 -36.68 -14.06 -7.88
N PRO A 57 -36.94 -14.92 -8.89
CA PRO A 57 -37.32 -16.30 -8.65
C PRO A 57 -36.19 -17.05 -7.94
N ARG A 58 -36.55 -17.84 -6.93
CA ARG A 58 -35.64 -18.65 -6.13
C ARG A 58 -36.01 -20.13 -6.23
N ASN A 59 -35.01 -20.99 -6.23
CA ASN A 59 -35.23 -22.43 -6.16
C ASN A 59 -35.65 -22.85 -4.73
N THR A 60 -35.91 -24.15 -4.54
CA THR A 60 -36.34 -24.70 -3.24
C THR A 60 -35.30 -24.53 -2.12
N SER A 61 -34.03 -24.32 -2.47
CA SER A 61 -32.94 -24.01 -1.54
C SER A 61 -32.77 -22.50 -1.30
N GLY A 62 -33.64 -21.65 -1.85
CA GLY A 62 -33.57 -20.19 -1.70
C GLY A 62 -32.56 -19.49 -2.61
N LEU A 63 -31.89 -20.22 -3.51
CA LEU A 63 -30.85 -19.68 -4.40
C LEU A 63 -31.47 -19.10 -5.68
N VAL A 64 -30.86 -18.02 -6.18
CA VAL A 64 -31.21 -17.41 -7.47
C VAL A 64 -30.34 -18.01 -8.56
N ASP A 65 -30.94 -18.37 -9.69
CA ASP A 65 -30.23 -18.92 -10.85
C ASP A 65 -29.23 -17.91 -11.46
N LYS A 66 -28.07 -18.40 -11.94
CA LYS A 66 -27.01 -17.53 -12.49
C LYS A 66 -27.47 -16.74 -13.72
N HIS A 67 -28.29 -17.30 -14.59
CA HIS A 67 -28.81 -16.60 -15.78
C HIS A 67 -29.79 -15.49 -15.38
N VAL A 68 -30.57 -15.72 -14.32
CA VAL A 68 -31.45 -14.70 -13.73
C VAL A 68 -30.63 -13.55 -13.14
N LEU A 69 -29.56 -13.85 -12.38
CA LEU A 69 -28.65 -12.84 -11.84
C LEU A 69 -27.93 -12.06 -12.96
N SER A 70 -27.45 -12.73 -14.00
CA SER A 70 -26.82 -12.07 -15.15
C SER A 70 -27.77 -11.11 -15.88
N SER A 71 -29.03 -11.53 -16.06
CA SER A 71 -30.07 -10.68 -16.67
C SER A 71 -30.43 -9.50 -15.77
N PHE A 72 -30.44 -9.71 -14.46
CA PHE A 72 -30.66 -8.66 -13.47
C PHE A 72 -29.54 -7.61 -13.51
N LEU A 73 -28.28 -8.03 -13.48
CA LEU A 73 -27.14 -7.12 -13.56
C LEU A 73 -27.16 -6.31 -14.85
N SER A 74 -27.38 -6.96 -16.00
CA SER A 74 -27.45 -6.29 -17.31
C SER A 74 -28.55 -5.21 -17.39
N LYS A 75 -29.58 -5.31 -16.55
CA LYS A 75 -30.69 -4.34 -16.50
C LYS A 75 -30.42 -3.16 -15.57
N PHE A 76 -29.69 -3.36 -14.47
CA PHE A 76 -29.59 -2.40 -13.37
C PHE A 76 -28.20 -1.84 -13.13
N PHE A 77 -27.18 -2.36 -13.82
CA PHE A 77 -25.79 -2.01 -13.59
C PHE A 77 -25.07 -1.71 -14.91
N SER A 78 -24.12 -0.79 -14.85
CA SER A 78 -23.14 -0.55 -15.92
C SER A 78 -21.93 -1.46 -15.76
N ALA A 79 -21.11 -1.55 -16.81
CA ALA A 79 -19.84 -2.26 -16.74
C ALA A 79 -18.92 -1.64 -15.67
N PRO A 80 -18.11 -2.45 -14.97
CA PRO A 80 -17.17 -1.91 -13.99
C PRO A 80 -16.21 -0.92 -14.66
N GLY A 81 -15.89 0.18 -13.99
CA GLY A 81 -15.04 1.24 -14.53
C GLY A 81 -15.72 2.19 -15.51
N SER A 82 -17.01 2.02 -15.83
CA SER A 82 -17.75 3.00 -16.63
C SER A 82 -18.00 4.32 -15.90
N ASP A 83 -17.68 4.38 -14.60
CA ASP A 83 -17.71 5.56 -13.77
C ASP A 83 -16.44 6.43 -13.90
N LEU A 84 -15.52 6.06 -14.80
CA LEU A 84 -14.24 6.71 -15.05
C LEU A 84 -14.04 7.01 -16.53
N HIS A 85 -13.26 8.04 -16.82
CA HIS A 85 -12.75 8.36 -18.15
C HIS A 85 -11.23 8.41 -18.14
N VAL A 86 -10.61 7.98 -19.24
CA VAL A 86 -9.18 8.25 -19.46
C VAL A 86 -8.99 9.75 -19.53
N TRP A 87 -8.04 10.25 -18.76
CA TRP A 87 -7.67 11.66 -18.73
C TRP A 87 -6.34 11.84 -19.46
N SER A 88 -6.23 12.88 -20.28
CA SER A 88 -4.95 13.31 -20.86
C SER A 88 -4.44 14.48 -20.03
N PRO A 89 -3.40 14.31 -19.20
CA PRO A 89 -2.90 15.40 -18.38
C PRO A 89 -2.44 16.59 -19.22
N GLU A 90 -2.76 17.80 -18.77
CA GLU A 90 -2.43 19.03 -19.49
C GLU A 90 -0.92 19.31 -19.50
N ASP A 91 -0.22 18.89 -18.46
CA ASP A 91 1.23 18.96 -18.30
C ASP A 91 1.97 17.77 -18.95
N PHE A 92 1.26 16.87 -19.63
CA PHE A 92 1.88 15.79 -20.39
C PHE A 92 2.21 16.23 -21.82
N HIS A 93 3.51 16.23 -22.14
CA HIS A 93 4.01 16.43 -23.51
C HIS A 93 4.62 15.14 -24.05
N PRO A 94 4.45 14.79 -25.34
CA PRO A 94 5.04 13.56 -25.89
C PRO A 94 6.58 13.58 -25.88
N ASP A 95 7.17 14.77 -26.02
CA ASP A 95 8.62 14.97 -25.93
C ASP A 95 9.13 14.79 -24.48
N GLU A 96 10.40 14.41 -24.35
CA GLU A 96 11.06 14.28 -23.05
C GLU A 96 11.17 15.66 -22.37
N PRO A 97 10.91 15.75 -21.05
CA PRO A 97 11.08 17.01 -20.33
C PRO A 97 12.56 17.41 -20.24
N GLU A 98 12.82 18.68 -19.95
CA GLU A 98 14.19 19.16 -19.73
C GLU A 98 14.85 18.42 -18.55
N ASN A 99 16.13 18.06 -18.71
CA ASN A 99 16.89 17.27 -17.73
C ASN A 99 16.26 15.91 -17.37
N PHE A 100 15.45 15.32 -18.26
CA PHE A 100 14.92 13.97 -18.06
C PHE A 100 16.05 12.93 -18.03
N LEU A 101 16.18 12.21 -16.92
CA LEU A 101 17.12 11.10 -16.72
C LEU A 101 18.54 11.41 -17.24
N PRO A 102 19.22 12.45 -16.69
CA PRO A 102 20.45 13.00 -17.26
C PRO A 102 21.63 12.03 -17.20
N HIS A 103 21.51 10.96 -16.39
CA HIS A 103 22.54 9.94 -16.20
C HIS A 103 22.31 8.67 -17.03
N VAL A 104 21.29 8.64 -17.89
CA VAL A 104 20.99 7.51 -18.78
C VAL A 104 21.43 7.86 -20.20
N ALA A 105 22.55 7.27 -20.64
CA ALA A 105 23.08 7.46 -21.99
C ALA A 105 22.72 6.32 -22.96
N ASP A 106 22.33 5.16 -22.45
CA ASP A 106 22.02 3.98 -23.26
C ASP A 106 20.74 4.21 -24.10
N PRO A 107 20.80 4.16 -25.44
CA PRO A 107 19.66 4.45 -26.29
C PRO A 107 18.46 3.51 -26.08
N ALA A 108 18.71 2.23 -25.80
CA ALA A 108 17.63 1.26 -25.60
C ALA A 108 16.89 1.52 -24.28
N ILE A 109 17.62 1.96 -23.26
CA ILE A 109 17.04 2.34 -21.97
C ILE A 109 16.31 3.68 -22.07
N ARG A 110 16.78 4.62 -22.89
CA ARG A 110 16.03 5.85 -23.21
C ARG A 110 14.71 5.53 -23.92
N GLU A 111 14.75 4.64 -24.92
CA GLU A 111 13.54 4.19 -25.62
C GLU A 111 12.54 3.53 -24.66
N TRP A 112 13.02 2.64 -23.79
CA TRP A 112 12.19 2.01 -22.76
C TRP A 112 11.60 3.04 -21.77
N ALA A 113 12.41 3.96 -21.26
CA ALA A 113 11.94 5.03 -20.38
C ALA A 113 10.88 5.92 -21.06
N GLY A 114 11.08 6.25 -22.34
CA GLY A 114 10.09 6.96 -23.16
C GLY A 114 8.79 6.17 -23.29
N ALA A 115 8.86 4.87 -23.58
CA ALA A 115 7.69 4.00 -23.70
C ALA A 115 6.91 3.87 -22.38
N VAL A 116 7.60 3.73 -21.25
CA VAL A 116 6.98 3.69 -19.91
C VAL A 116 6.37 5.04 -19.55
N ARG A 117 6.98 6.16 -19.95
CA ARG A 117 6.44 7.51 -19.69
C ARG A 117 5.07 7.70 -20.36
N LEU A 118 4.85 7.12 -21.55
CA LEU A 118 3.55 7.14 -22.22
C LEU A 118 2.44 6.43 -21.39
N LEU A 119 2.80 5.54 -20.47
CA LEU A 119 1.83 4.88 -19.60
C LEU A 119 1.17 5.84 -18.62
N TRP A 120 1.80 6.96 -18.24
CA TRP A 120 1.17 7.96 -17.37
C TRP A 120 -0.13 8.51 -17.95
N ALA A 121 -0.14 8.84 -19.24
CA ALA A 121 -1.35 9.26 -19.94
C ALA A 121 -2.39 8.11 -20.03
N LYS A 122 -1.94 6.86 -20.22
CA LYS A 122 -2.85 5.69 -20.28
C LYS A 122 -3.44 5.30 -18.93
N LEU A 123 -2.75 5.58 -17.83
CA LEU A 123 -3.18 5.28 -16.46
C LEU A 123 -3.89 6.47 -15.78
N SER A 124 -3.83 7.66 -16.40
CA SER A 124 -4.54 8.84 -15.92
C SER A 124 -6.04 8.69 -16.09
N ARG A 125 -6.79 8.99 -15.04
CA ARG A 125 -8.24 8.90 -14.93
C ARG A 125 -8.83 10.18 -14.35
N VAL A 126 -10.07 10.43 -14.72
CA VAL A 126 -10.96 11.37 -14.05
C VAL A 126 -12.31 10.70 -13.87
N GLU A 127 -13.03 11.02 -12.80
CA GLU A 127 -14.37 10.49 -12.62
C GLU A 127 -15.35 11.01 -13.67
N SER A 128 -16.31 10.16 -14.02
CA SER A 128 -17.47 10.58 -14.81
C SER A 128 -18.36 11.54 -14.01
N GLY A 129 -19.04 12.45 -14.69
CA GLY A 129 -19.91 13.43 -14.05
C GLY A 129 -21.05 12.81 -13.20
N SER A 130 -21.44 11.55 -13.48
CA SER A 130 -22.48 10.86 -12.72
C SER A 130 -22.07 10.56 -11.28
N VAL A 131 -20.77 10.39 -11.00
CA VAL A 131 -20.24 10.12 -9.65
C VAL A 131 -20.57 11.27 -8.71
N ARG A 132 -20.39 12.52 -9.16
CA ARG A 132 -20.78 13.71 -8.37
C ARG A 132 -22.30 13.93 -8.32
N GLN A 133 -23.00 13.63 -9.41
CA GLN A 133 -24.45 13.88 -9.50
C GLN A 133 -25.29 12.90 -8.68
N ALA A 134 -24.85 11.64 -8.59
CA ALA A 134 -25.56 10.57 -7.91
C ALA A 134 -24.60 9.63 -7.16
N PRO A 135 -23.86 10.14 -6.14
CA PRO A 135 -22.80 9.37 -5.48
C PRO A 135 -23.29 8.06 -4.87
N ASP A 136 -24.56 7.94 -4.47
CA ASP A 136 -25.16 6.69 -3.97
C ASP A 136 -25.25 5.56 -5.01
N GLN A 137 -25.12 5.88 -6.29
CA GLN A 137 -25.13 4.92 -7.40
C GLN A 137 -23.75 4.37 -7.75
N HIS A 138 -22.71 4.83 -7.07
CA HIS A 138 -21.33 4.44 -7.33
C HIS A 138 -20.70 3.86 -6.07
N SER A 139 -19.80 2.89 -6.24
CA SER A 139 -18.84 2.55 -5.18
C SER A 139 -17.63 3.49 -5.20
N LEU A 140 -17.29 4.10 -6.35
CA LEU A 140 -16.25 5.12 -6.45
C LEU A 140 -16.61 6.34 -5.60
N LEU A 141 -15.63 6.83 -4.84
CA LEU A 141 -15.76 8.06 -4.06
C LEU A 141 -15.51 9.27 -4.97
N PRO A 142 -16.29 10.36 -4.83
CA PRO A 142 -16.05 11.57 -5.59
C PRO A 142 -14.66 12.14 -5.33
N LEU A 143 -13.92 12.49 -6.39
CA LEU A 143 -12.59 13.09 -6.31
C LEU A 143 -12.55 14.46 -7.01
N PRO A 144 -11.97 15.51 -6.40
CA PRO A 144 -11.95 16.85 -6.98
C PRO A 144 -11.09 16.95 -8.23
N GLN A 145 -10.00 16.18 -8.32
CA GLN A 145 -9.01 16.22 -9.39
C GLN A 145 -8.92 14.90 -10.16
N HIS A 146 -8.23 14.95 -11.30
CA HIS A 146 -7.75 13.75 -11.98
C HIS A 146 -6.66 13.04 -11.17
N PHE A 147 -6.42 11.77 -11.46
CA PHE A 147 -5.47 10.92 -10.74
C PHE A 147 -4.93 9.81 -11.66
N VAL A 148 -3.83 9.19 -11.28
CA VAL A 148 -3.24 8.03 -11.93
C VAL A 148 -3.58 6.79 -11.12
N VAL A 149 -4.09 5.76 -11.79
CA VAL A 149 -4.36 4.46 -11.16
C VAL A 149 -3.14 3.54 -11.20
N ALA A 150 -3.14 2.50 -10.37
CA ALA A 150 -2.08 1.51 -10.35
C ALA A 150 -2.04 0.68 -11.65
N GLY A 151 -3.18 0.14 -12.11
CA GLY A 151 -3.27 -0.64 -13.35
C GLY A 151 -4.40 -1.68 -13.36
N ASP A 152 -4.88 -2.05 -14.55
CA ASP A 152 -5.88 -3.10 -14.80
C ASP A 152 -7.12 -3.11 -13.87
N ARG A 153 -7.19 -4.06 -12.91
CA ARG A 153 -8.31 -4.19 -11.97
C ARG A 153 -8.36 -3.07 -10.93
N PHE A 154 -7.24 -2.40 -10.70
CA PHE A 154 -7.10 -1.30 -9.77
C PHE A 154 -7.47 0.00 -10.48
N ARG A 155 -8.73 0.39 -10.35
CA ARG A 155 -9.36 1.47 -11.14
C ARG A 155 -9.62 2.71 -10.30
N GLU A 156 -9.15 2.71 -9.07
CA GLU A 156 -9.29 3.80 -8.12
C GLU A 156 -7.90 4.28 -7.72
N GLU A 157 -7.85 5.50 -7.20
CA GLU A 157 -6.66 6.01 -6.53
C GLU A 157 -6.41 5.20 -5.25
N TYR A 158 -5.27 4.51 -5.18
CA TYR A 158 -4.79 3.79 -4.00
C TYR A 158 -3.83 4.66 -3.21
N TYR A 159 -3.86 4.56 -1.88
CA TYR A 159 -3.13 5.47 -1.03
C TYR A 159 -1.61 5.32 -1.15
N TRP A 160 -1.05 4.19 -0.73
CA TRP A 160 0.42 4.09 -0.67
C TRP A 160 1.09 3.97 -2.04
N ASP A 161 0.42 3.35 -3.04
CA ASP A 161 0.86 3.29 -4.44
C ASP A 161 1.13 4.68 -5.00
N SER A 162 0.29 5.65 -4.60
CA SER A 162 0.39 7.04 -5.03
C SER A 162 1.73 7.67 -4.70
N TYR A 163 2.46 7.20 -3.67
CA TYR A 163 3.80 7.73 -3.38
C TYR A 163 4.76 7.53 -4.55
N TRP A 164 4.89 6.30 -5.06
CA TRP A 164 5.80 6.00 -6.15
C TRP A 164 5.30 6.56 -7.48
N ILE A 165 3.98 6.61 -7.69
CA ILE A 165 3.38 7.31 -8.82
C ILE A 165 3.78 8.79 -8.80
N VAL A 166 3.63 9.48 -7.66
CA VAL A 166 4.03 10.88 -7.50
C VAL A 166 5.52 11.08 -7.78
N GLN A 167 6.40 10.20 -7.30
CA GLN A 167 7.84 10.28 -7.62
C GLN A 167 8.08 10.19 -9.13
N GLY A 168 7.49 9.19 -9.79
CA GLY A 168 7.63 8.99 -11.22
C GLY A 168 7.09 10.14 -12.06
N LEU A 169 5.93 10.69 -11.67
CA LEU A 169 5.32 11.85 -12.30
C LEU A 169 6.23 13.09 -12.21
N LEU A 170 6.79 13.37 -11.03
CA LEU A 170 7.70 14.50 -10.83
C LEU A 170 8.97 14.37 -11.68
N ILE A 171 9.58 13.18 -11.74
CA ILE A 171 10.75 12.91 -12.60
C ILE A 171 10.38 13.09 -14.08
N CYS A 172 9.16 12.72 -14.47
CA CYS A 172 8.66 12.88 -15.84
C CYS A 172 8.14 14.30 -16.16
N GLY A 173 8.28 15.26 -15.23
CA GLY A 173 7.85 16.66 -15.40
C GLY A 173 6.36 16.91 -15.23
N LEU A 174 5.56 15.93 -14.83
CA LEU A 174 4.11 16.06 -14.60
C LEU A 174 3.81 16.59 -13.20
N VAL A 175 4.24 17.82 -12.91
CA VAL A 175 4.14 18.43 -11.58
C VAL A 175 2.70 18.72 -11.17
N ASP A 176 1.86 19.16 -12.10
CA ASP A 176 0.46 19.47 -11.81
C ASP A 176 -0.35 18.19 -11.59
N THR A 177 -0.07 17.14 -12.37
CA THR A 177 -0.64 15.80 -12.16
C THR A 177 -0.23 15.22 -10.80
N ALA A 178 1.05 15.33 -10.44
CA ALA A 178 1.53 14.85 -9.14
C ALA A 178 0.86 15.60 -7.98
N LYS A 179 0.68 16.91 -8.10
CA LYS A 179 -0.02 17.73 -7.10
C LYS A 179 -1.51 17.37 -7.03
N ALA A 180 -2.17 17.13 -8.16
CA ALA A 180 -3.56 16.71 -8.25
C ALA A 180 -3.82 15.40 -7.49
N GLN A 181 -2.96 14.40 -7.67
CA GLN A 181 -2.98 13.14 -6.91
C GLN A 181 -2.96 13.42 -5.40
N VAL A 182 -1.99 14.21 -4.92
CA VAL A 182 -1.87 14.51 -3.48
C VAL A 182 -3.07 15.30 -2.95
N GLN A 183 -3.64 16.19 -3.75
CA GLN A 183 -4.84 16.95 -3.39
C GLN A 183 -6.07 16.05 -3.22
N ASN A 184 -6.23 15.01 -4.04
CA ASN A 184 -7.28 14.01 -3.87
C ASN A 184 -7.15 13.26 -2.54
N LEU A 185 -5.94 12.83 -2.18
CA LEU A 185 -5.71 12.15 -0.90
C LEU A 185 -5.99 13.08 0.30
N ILE A 186 -5.58 14.35 0.23
CA ILE A 186 -5.92 15.38 1.24
C ILE A 186 -7.44 15.56 1.34
N PHE A 187 -8.12 15.60 0.20
CA PHE A 187 -9.58 15.72 0.16
C PHE A 187 -10.27 14.53 0.83
N LEU A 188 -9.87 13.30 0.50
CA LEU A 188 -10.40 12.08 1.12
C LEU A 188 -10.15 12.05 2.63
N LEU A 189 -8.94 12.44 3.06
CA LEU A 189 -8.58 12.56 4.47
C LEU A 189 -9.47 13.55 5.22
N GLN A 190 -9.72 14.72 4.64
CA GLN A 190 -10.61 15.73 5.23
C GLN A 190 -12.07 15.25 5.27
N ALA A 191 -12.53 14.54 4.24
CA ALA A 191 -13.90 14.05 4.13
C ALA A 191 -14.20 12.84 5.06
N HIS A 192 -13.23 11.94 5.24
CA HIS A 192 -13.44 10.64 5.89
C HIS A 192 -12.63 10.46 7.18
N GLY A 193 -11.82 11.44 7.57
CA GLY A 193 -10.99 11.42 8.77
C GLY A 193 -9.71 10.59 8.66
N HIS A 194 -9.50 9.94 7.51
CA HIS A 194 -8.31 9.19 7.13
C HIS A 194 -8.26 9.07 5.61
N VAL A 195 -7.09 8.79 5.05
CA VAL A 195 -7.01 8.37 3.64
C VAL A 195 -7.44 6.91 3.57
N PRO A 196 -8.53 6.55 2.85
CA PRO A 196 -8.94 5.16 2.71
C PRO A 196 -7.92 4.36 1.89
N ASN A 197 -7.95 3.03 1.97
CA ASN A 197 -7.09 2.14 1.19
C ASN A 197 -7.06 2.50 -0.32
N GLY A 198 -8.25 2.72 -0.87
CA GLY A 198 -8.43 3.37 -2.16
C GLY A 198 -9.74 4.14 -2.22
N ALA A 199 -9.97 4.88 -3.30
CA ALA A 199 -11.13 5.77 -3.48
C ALA A 199 -12.46 5.02 -3.75
N ARG A 200 -12.78 4.00 -2.96
CA ARG A 200 -14.03 3.22 -3.03
C ARG A 200 -14.69 3.14 -1.65
N LYS A 201 -16.03 3.10 -1.62
CA LYS A 201 -16.84 3.00 -0.40
C LYS A 201 -16.47 1.80 0.48
N TYR A 202 -16.21 0.64 -0.13
CA TYR A 202 -15.81 -0.58 0.57
C TYR A 202 -14.39 -0.52 1.18
N TYR A 203 -13.66 0.56 0.93
CA TYR A 203 -12.38 0.87 1.57
C TYR A 203 -12.47 1.89 2.70
N LEU A 204 -13.62 2.53 2.95
CA LEU A 204 -13.78 3.50 4.05
C LEU A 204 -13.63 2.90 5.47
N ASN A 205 -13.55 1.57 5.58
CA ASN A 205 -13.33 0.87 6.84
C ASN A 205 -11.84 0.79 7.23
N ARG A 206 -10.92 1.16 6.35
CA ARG A 206 -9.47 1.00 6.57
C ARG A 206 -8.63 1.93 5.70
N SER A 207 -7.41 2.17 6.13
CA SER A 207 -6.42 2.98 5.41
C SER A 207 -5.43 2.10 4.60
N GLN A 208 -4.22 2.61 4.40
CA GLN A 208 -3.04 1.96 3.84
C GLN A 208 -1.78 2.58 4.48
N PRO A 209 -0.55 2.08 4.22
CA PRO A 209 0.68 2.66 4.76
C PRO A 209 0.77 4.20 4.58
N PRO A 210 0.98 4.97 5.67
CA PRO A 210 0.74 6.41 5.63
C PRO A 210 1.91 7.22 5.06
N LEU A 211 1.92 7.35 3.72
CA LEU A 211 2.98 8.02 2.96
C LEU A 211 2.61 9.44 2.49
N LEU A 212 1.44 9.98 2.84
CA LEU A 212 0.98 11.30 2.38
C LEU A 212 1.98 12.42 2.71
N SER A 213 2.59 12.38 3.89
CA SER A 213 3.58 13.40 4.29
C SER A 213 4.80 13.45 3.37
N ARG A 214 5.26 12.31 2.84
CA ARG A 214 6.35 12.24 1.87
C ARG A 214 5.93 12.73 0.49
N MET A 215 4.70 12.43 0.08
CA MET A 215 4.15 12.96 -1.17
C MET A 215 4.05 14.49 -1.13
N VAL A 216 3.51 15.04 -0.05
CA VAL A 216 3.45 16.49 0.20
C VAL A 216 4.85 17.10 0.16
N LYS A 217 5.83 16.49 0.83
CA LYS A 217 7.22 16.94 0.82
C LYS A 217 7.79 17.01 -0.60
N SER A 218 7.52 15.98 -1.41
CA SER A 218 8.05 15.85 -2.77
C SER A 218 7.46 16.90 -3.71
N VAL A 219 6.13 17.07 -3.67
CA VAL A 219 5.43 18.11 -4.46
C VAL A 219 5.84 19.51 -4.00
N TYR A 220 5.94 19.74 -2.69
CA TYR A 220 6.34 21.05 -2.16
C TYR A 220 7.79 21.40 -2.53
N ALA A 221 8.72 20.44 -2.53
CA ALA A 221 10.10 20.67 -2.92
C ALA A 221 10.23 21.28 -4.32
N VAL A 222 9.38 20.88 -5.27
CA VAL A 222 9.36 21.39 -6.64
C VAL A 222 8.52 22.66 -6.78
N THR A 223 7.35 22.71 -6.14
CA THR A 223 6.38 23.80 -6.37
C THR A 223 6.60 25.02 -5.47
N GLN A 224 7.19 24.84 -4.28
CA GLN A 224 7.29 25.86 -3.22
C GLN A 224 5.94 26.53 -2.89
N ASP A 225 4.82 25.84 -3.12
CA ASP A 225 3.48 26.35 -2.89
C ASP A 225 3.13 26.31 -1.39
N GLN A 226 3.26 27.47 -0.74
CA GLN A 226 2.97 27.66 0.68
C GLN A 226 1.50 27.41 1.04
N ALA A 227 0.55 27.72 0.14
CA ALA A 227 -0.87 27.52 0.40
C ALA A 227 -1.21 26.02 0.39
N PHE A 228 -0.64 25.27 -0.56
CA PHE A 228 -0.70 23.81 -0.57
C PHE A 228 -0.09 23.21 0.71
N LEU A 229 1.09 23.67 1.12
CA LEU A 229 1.75 23.18 2.33
C LEU A 229 0.91 23.43 3.59
N GLN A 230 0.28 24.60 3.70
CA GLN A 230 -0.60 24.95 4.81
C GLN A 230 -1.82 24.03 4.90
N GLN A 231 -2.49 23.78 3.76
CA GLN A 231 -3.61 22.85 3.69
C GLN A 231 -3.18 21.42 4.05
N ALA A 232 -2.04 20.98 3.53
CA ALA A 232 -1.49 19.66 3.79
C ALA A 232 -1.10 19.47 5.26
N LEU A 233 -0.48 20.47 5.90
CA LEU A 233 -0.13 20.42 7.32
C LEU A 233 -1.39 20.18 8.17
N GLN A 234 -2.47 20.92 7.93
CA GLN A 234 -3.72 20.74 8.67
C GLN A 234 -4.28 19.32 8.52
N ALA A 235 -4.32 18.79 7.28
CA ALA A 235 -4.83 17.46 7.01
C ALA A 235 -3.94 16.37 7.65
N LEU A 236 -2.61 16.46 7.52
CA LEU A 236 -1.68 15.49 8.09
C LEU A 236 -1.72 15.42 9.62
N GLN A 237 -2.08 16.51 10.31
CA GLN A 237 -2.34 16.47 11.76
C GLN A 237 -3.55 15.58 12.11
N GLN A 238 -4.59 15.60 11.27
CA GLN A 238 -5.75 14.72 11.40
C GLN A 238 -5.37 13.26 11.14
N GLU A 239 -4.58 13.00 10.11
CA GLU A 239 -4.08 11.65 9.81
C GLU A 239 -3.20 11.10 10.94
N HIS A 240 -2.28 11.91 11.48
CA HIS A 240 -1.46 11.52 12.62
C HIS A 240 -2.31 11.08 13.82
N ALA A 241 -3.39 11.82 14.12
CA ALA A 241 -4.32 11.47 15.18
C ALA A 241 -5.06 10.14 14.92
N TYR A 242 -5.46 9.86 13.67
CA TYR A 242 -6.08 8.61 13.28
C TYR A 242 -5.20 7.40 13.63
N TRP A 243 -3.90 7.48 13.35
CA TRP A 243 -2.92 6.40 13.60
C TRP A 243 -2.46 6.27 15.05
N THR A 244 -2.57 7.31 15.87
CA THR A 244 -1.91 7.35 17.21
C THR A 244 -2.85 7.30 18.41
N ILE A 245 -4.15 7.59 18.25
CA ILE A 245 -5.08 7.72 19.39
C ILE A 245 -6.12 6.61 19.44
N THR A 246 -6.57 6.10 18.29
CA THR A 246 -7.69 5.16 18.19
C THR A 246 -7.29 3.73 18.61
N LYS A 247 -8.05 2.69 18.22
CA LYS A 247 -7.68 1.28 18.40
C LYS A 247 -6.32 0.89 17.76
N LYS A 248 -5.77 1.79 16.94
CA LYS A 248 -4.45 1.69 16.31
C LYS A 248 -3.30 2.09 17.23
N GLY A 249 -3.52 3.07 18.11
CA GLY A 249 -2.51 3.48 19.09
C GLY A 249 -2.44 2.47 20.24
N VAL A 250 -1.25 1.97 20.53
CA VAL A 250 -1.03 0.93 21.55
C VAL A 250 0.06 1.38 22.52
N GLN A 251 -0.15 1.13 23.81
CA GLN A 251 0.84 1.37 24.86
C GLN A 251 1.50 0.06 25.25
N VAL A 252 2.82 -0.01 25.07
CA VAL A 252 3.63 -1.21 25.33
C VAL A 252 4.62 -0.91 26.46
N LYS A 253 4.67 -1.81 27.43
CA LYS A 253 5.62 -1.73 28.55
C LYS A 253 6.93 -2.42 28.16
N ALA A 254 8.03 -1.68 28.18
CA ALA A 254 9.38 -2.20 28.02
C ALA A 254 9.84 -2.98 29.27
N GLN A 255 10.94 -3.73 29.13
CA GLN A 255 11.50 -4.56 30.21
C GLN A 255 11.93 -3.73 31.43
N ASP A 256 12.39 -2.50 31.21
CA ASP A 256 12.77 -1.54 32.27
C ASP A 256 11.57 -0.88 32.96
N GLY A 257 10.35 -1.18 32.51
CA GLY A 257 9.10 -0.62 33.01
C GLY A 257 8.63 0.66 32.31
N THR A 258 9.43 1.22 31.38
CA THR A 258 9.05 2.38 30.57
C THR A 258 7.86 2.05 29.68
N ILE A 259 6.88 2.96 29.60
CA ILE A 259 5.72 2.80 28.72
C ILE A 259 5.98 3.60 27.44
N HIS A 260 5.91 2.93 26.30
CA HIS A 260 6.04 3.52 24.99
C HIS A 260 4.73 3.47 24.21
N SER A 261 4.50 4.45 23.36
CA SER A 261 3.38 4.45 22.41
C SER A 261 3.85 4.05 21.02
N LEU A 262 3.21 3.05 20.45
CA LEU A 262 3.41 2.58 19.07
C LEU A 262 2.04 2.49 18.38
N SER A 263 2.04 2.12 17.10
CA SER A 263 0.83 1.93 16.31
C SER A 263 0.78 0.56 15.64
N ARG A 264 -0.43 0.05 15.43
CA ARG A 264 -0.73 -1.19 14.69
C ARG A 264 -1.73 -0.94 13.55
N TYR A 265 -1.75 -1.85 12.57
CA TYR A 265 -2.86 -1.94 11.63
C TYR A 265 -4.09 -2.51 12.32
N TYR A 266 -5.25 -1.91 12.07
CA TYR A 266 -6.51 -2.28 12.68
C TYR A 266 -7.68 -1.72 11.87
N ALA A 267 -8.29 -2.55 11.03
CA ALA A 267 -9.54 -2.25 10.35
C ALA A 267 -10.72 -2.69 11.22
N ASP A 268 -11.70 -1.81 11.48
CA ASP A 268 -12.89 -2.17 12.29
C ASP A 268 -13.95 -2.86 11.42
N TRP A 269 -13.61 -4.02 10.88
CA TRP A 269 -14.43 -4.79 9.93
C TRP A 269 -14.52 -6.26 10.37
N THR A 270 -15.71 -6.85 10.35
CA THR A 270 -15.97 -8.20 10.87
C THR A 270 -16.80 -9.07 9.94
N ALA A 271 -16.76 -8.76 8.65
CA ALA A 271 -17.43 -9.49 7.59
C ALA A 271 -16.42 -9.75 6.47
N PRO A 272 -16.70 -10.67 5.53
CA PRO A 272 -15.92 -10.77 4.30
C PRO A 272 -15.76 -9.39 3.64
N ARG A 273 -14.56 -9.07 3.16
CA ARG A 273 -14.31 -7.84 2.39
C ARG A 273 -15.17 -7.85 1.13
N PRO A 274 -15.88 -6.77 0.77
CA PRO A 274 -16.74 -6.79 -0.41
C PRO A 274 -16.02 -7.14 -1.71
N GLU A 275 -14.78 -6.70 -1.89
CA GLU A 275 -13.95 -6.94 -3.08
C GLU A 275 -13.22 -8.29 -3.08
N GLY A 276 -13.22 -9.02 -1.96
CA GLY A 276 -12.66 -10.36 -1.78
C GLY A 276 -13.63 -11.27 -1.04
N PHE A 277 -14.93 -11.10 -1.32
CA PHE A 277 -15.99 -11.63 -0.45
C PHE A 277 -16.00 -13.15 -0.44
N ARG A 278 -15.86 -13.77 -1.61
CA ARG A 278 -15.92 -15.23 -1.73
C ARG A 278 -14.69 -15.86 -1.08
N GLU A 279 -13.52 -15.30 -1.32
CA GLU A 279 -12.24 -15.75 -0.79
C GLU A 279 -12.24 -15.71 0.74
N ASP A 280 -12.63 -14.56 1.32
CA ASP A 280 -12.76 -14.41 2.76
C ASP A 280 -13.82 -15.37 3.34
N HIS A 281 -15.00 -15.45 2.71
CA HIS A 281 -16.08 -16.34 3.15
C HIS A 281 -15.64 -17.81 3.17
N GLU A 282 -14.97 -18.28 2.11
CA GLU A 282 -14.50 -19.67 2.01
C GLU A 282 -13.49 -20.01 3.11
N LEU A 283 -12.65 -19.05 3.49
CA LEU A 283 -11.69 -19.18 4.58
C LEU A 283 -12.36 -19.23 5.96
N GLY A 284 -13.43 -18.44 6.16
CA GLY A 284 -14.12 -18.30 7.45
C GLY A 284 -15.33 -19.21 7.67
N GLN A 285 -15.91 -19.83 6.63
CA GLN A 285 -17.22 -20.50 6.70
C GLN A 285 -17.30 -21.68 7.67
N ASN A 286 -16.16 -22.32 7.99
CA ASN A 286 -16.11 -23.47 8.90
C ASN A 286 -15.79 -23.08 10.36
N LEU A 287 -15.62 -21.79 10.63
CA LEU A 287 -15.33 -21.26 11.97
C LEU A 287 -16.62 -20.93 12.72
N SER A 288 -16.51 -20.78 14.05
CA SER A 288 -17.59 -20.17 14.84
C SER A 288 -17.79 -18.70 14.42
N ALA A 289 -18.98 -18.14 14.65
CA ALA A 289 -19.28 -16.75 14.28
C ALA A 289 -18.27 -15.75 14.85
N ASP A 290 -17.86 -15.93 16.11
CA ASP A 290 -16.87 -15.06 16.76
C ASP A 290 -15.47 -15.20 16.16
N ALA A 291 -15.04 -16.45 15.87
CA ALA A 291 -13.73 -16.68 15.28
C ALA A 291 -13.67 -16.23 13.81
N ALA A 292 -14.76 -16.39 13.04
CA ALA A 292 -14.90 -15.84 11.70
C ALA A 292 -14.83 -14.30 11.73
N ALA A 293 -15.56 -13.65 12.64
CA ALA A 293 -15.54 -12.20 12.81
C ALA A 293 -14.13 -11.67 13.16
N ALA A 294 -13.38 -12.39 13.99
CA ALA A 294 -11.99 -12.07 14.31
C ALA A 294 -11.07 -12.26 13.09
N LEU A 295 -11.20 -13.38 12.36
CA LEU A 295 -10.46 -13.65 11.13
C LEU A 295 -10.68 -12.54 10.09
N TYR A 296 -11.94 -12.17 9.82
CA TYR A 296 -12.27 -11.10 8.87
C TYR A 296 -11.66 -9.75 9.24
N ARG A 297 -11.53 -9.47 10.54
CA ARG A 297 -10.83 -8.27 11.02
C ARG A 297 -9.35 -8.31 10.74
N ASN A 298 -8.70 -9.45 10.96
CA ASN A 298 -7.30 -9.64 10.64
C ASN A 298 -7.03 -9.57 9.14
N ILE A 299 -7.92 -10.12 8.33
CA ILE A 299 -7.88 -10.01 6.87
C ILE A 299 -7.97 -8.55 6.42
N ALA A 300 -8.99 -7.81 6.86
CA ALA A 300 -9.14 -6.40 6.52
C ALA A 300 -7.95 -5.55 7.02
N SER A 301 -7.38 -5.89 8.18
CA SER A 301 -6.20 -5.21 8.72
C SER A 301 -4.92 -5.56 7.95
N ALA A 302 -4.81 -6.76 7.37
CA ALA A 302 -3.69 -7.13 6.50
C ALA A 302 -3.79 -6.36 5.17
N ALA A 303 -4.98 -6.18 4.63
CA ALA A 303 -5.19 -5.27 3.48
C ALA A 303 -4.85 -3.81 3.81
N GLU A 304 -5.10 -3.36 5.05
CA GLU A 304 -4.66 -2.03 5.52
C GLU A 304 -3.13 -1.90 5.59
N SER A 305 -2.40 -3.01 5.74
CA SER A 305 -0.93 -2.98 5.73
C SER A 305 -0.33 -2.81 4.35
N GLY A 306 -1.12 -2.99 3.29
CA GLY A 306 -0.65 -3.12 1.91
C GLY A 306 -0.03 -4.48 1.58
N MET A 307 0.14 -5.36 2.57
CA MET A 307 0.75 -6.68 2.43
C MET A 307 -0.28 -7.82 2.58
N ASP A 308 -1.40 -7.75 1.85
CA ASP A 308 -2.42 -8.79 1.74
C ASP A 308 -2.09 -9.77 0.60
N PHE A 309 -1.57 -10.97 0.83
CA PHE A 309 -1.19 -11.51 2.13
C PHE A 309 0.26 -11.97 2.19
N SER A 310 0.72 -12.12 3.44
CA SER A 310 2.03 -12.62 3.84
C SER A 310 1.85 -13.48 5.09
N THR A 311 2.64 -14.55 5.20
CA THR A 311 2.78 -15.36 6.42
C THR A 311 3.27 -14.58 7.62
N ARG A 312 3.87 -13.41 7.39
CA ARG A 312 4.20 -12.42 8.42
C ARG A 312 3.02 -12.10 9.35
N TRP A 313 1.79 -12.15 8.85
CA TRP A 313 0.60 -11.82 9.63
C TRP A 313 0.00 -13.02 10.38
N CYS A 314 0.50 -14.23 10.11
CA CYS A 314 0.04 -15.45 10.77
C CYS A 314 0.63 -15.59 12.18
N VAL A 315 0.05 -16.50 12.96
CA VAL A 315 0.68 -17.01 14.18
C VAL A 315 2.07 -17.56 13.82
N GLU A 316 3.05 -17.28 14.69
CA GLU A 316 4.44 -17.68 14.46
C GLU A 316 4.55 -19.19 14.18
N GLY A 317 5.26 -19.54 13.10
CA GLY A 317 5.40 -20.92 12.63
C GLY A 317 4.25 -21.43 11.74
N SER A 318 3.18 -20.66 11.55
CA SER A 318 2.06 -21.03 10.69
C SER A 318 2.13 -20.38 9.31
N GLN A 319 1.69 -21.12 8.29
CA GLN A 319 1.41 -20.59 6.96
C GLN A 319 -0.09 -20.64 6.62
N ASP A 320 -0.93 -21.00 7.60
CA ASP A 320 -2.38 -21.08 7.43
C ASP A 320 -3.02 -19.69 7.55
N MET A 321 -3.64 -19.23 6.47
CA MET A 321 -4.32 -17.93 6.41
C MET A 321 -5.53 -17.84 7.35
N ALA A 322 -6.10 -18.97 7.79
CA ALA A 322 -7.13 -18.96 8.83
C ALA A 322 -6.58 -18.59 10.22
N GLN A 323 -5.24 -18.57 10.39
CA GLN A 323 -4.54 -18.23 11.62
C GLN A 323 -3.89 -16.83 11.57
N LEU A 324 -4.47 -15.91 10.80
CA LEU A 324 -4.07 -14.50 10.81
C LEU A 324 -4.30 -13.86 12.18
N GLN A 325 -3.33 -13.07 12.63
CA GLN A 325 -3.34 -12.30 13.88
C GLN A 325 -2.85 -10.85 13.66
N THR A 326 -3.06 -10.30 12.47
CA THR A 326 -2.63 -8.96 12.06
C THR A 326 -2.88 -7.88 13.11
N THR A 327 -4.06 -7.87 13.75
CA THR A 327 -4.40 -6.85 14.76
C THR A 327 -3.60 -7.00 16.05
N SER A 328 -3.00 -8.16 16.30
CA SER A 328 -2.13 -8.39 17.46
C SER A 328 -0.66 -8.07 17.15
N ILE A 329 -0.33 -7.67 15.93
CA ILE A 329 1.03 -7.36 15.51
C ILE A 329 1.21 -5.84 15.50
N ILE A 330 2.27 -5.35 16.15
CA ILE A 330 2.78 -3.99 16.04
C ILE A 330 3.90 -4.01 14.98
N PRO A 331 3.63 -3.53 13.76
CA PRO A 331 4.57 -3.62 12.65
C PRO A 331 5.65 -2.55 12.78
N VAL A 332 6.91 -2.92 12.56
CA VAL A 332 8.02 -1.96 12.69
C VAL A 332 7.98 -0.88 11.60
N GLU A 333 7.62 -1.24 10.36
CA GLU A 333 7.51 -0.33 9.23
C GLU A 333 6.40 0.70 9.40
N LEU A 334 5.24 0.33 9.97
CA LEU A 334 4.19 1.31 10.26
C LEU A 334 4.72 2.40 11.20
N ASN A 335 5.47 1.98 12.22
CA ASN A 335 6.07 2.91 13.17
C ASN A 335 7.23 3.70 12.57
N ALA A 336 7.94 3.14 11.58
CA ALA A 336 8.91 3.90 10.78
C ALA A 336 8.22 4.96 9.91
N TYR A 337 7.10 4.64 9.25
CA TYR A 337 6.31 5.60 8.47
C TYR A 337 5.78 6.75 9.33
N LEU A 338 5.27 6.43 10.52
CA LEU A 338 4.79 7.46 11.45
C LEU A 338 5.91 8.32 12.02
N TYR A 339 7.10 7.75 12.23
CA TYR A 339 8.29 8.52 12.63
C TYR A 339 8.67 9.52 11.53
N ASP A 340 8.65 9.10 10.27
CA ASP A 340 8.90 9.96 9.12
C ASP A 340 7.83 11.05 8.98
N MET A 341 6.55 10.69 9.15
CA MET A 341 5.43 11.64 9.17
C MET A 341 5.62 12.70 10.26
N GLU A 342 5.98 12.32 11.47
CA GLU A 342 6.21 13.26 12.58
C GLU A 342 7.38 14.20 12.28
N ARG A 343 8.45 13.73 11.64
CA ARG A 343 9.56 14.58 11.17
C ARG A 343 9.12 15.55 10.07
N ASN A 344 8.34 15.08 9.11
CA ASN A 344 7.83 15.90 8.01
C ASN A 344 6.87 16.98 8.54
N LEU A 345 5.93 16.61 9.42
CA LEU A 345 5.03 17.54 10.12
C LEU A 345 5.80 18.62 10.89
N ALA A 346 6.86 18.24 11.62
CA ALA A 346 7.71 19.20 12.32
C ALA A 346 8.42 20.16 11.34
N SER A 347 8.91 19.65 10.22
CA SER A 347 9.56 20.44 9.16
C SER A 347 8.58 21.41 8.48
N PHE A 348 7.38 20.95 8.13
CA PHE A 348 6.35 21.77 7.50
C PHE A 348 5.87 22.88 8.43
N ALA A 349 5.65 22.55 9.71
CA ALA A 349 5.29 23.53 10.72
C ALA A 349 6.38 24.60 10.89
N LYS A 350 7.66 24.21 10.87
CA LYS A 350 8.77 25.17 10.91
C LYS A 350 8.80 26.08 9.68
N GLU A 351 8.61 25.52 8.48
CA GLU A 351 8.54 26.27 7.23
C GLU A 351 7.42 27.32 7.25
N LEU A 352 6.26 26.97 7.81
CA LEU A 352 5.10 27.85 7.94
C LEU A 352 5.13 28.78 9.18
N GLY A 353 6.18 28.70 10.01
CA GLY A 353 6.30 29.52 11.23
C GLY A 353 5.44 29.07 12.42
N ASP A 354 4.84 27.88 12.39
CA ASP A 354 4.09 27.27 13.50
C ASP A 354 5.04 26.57 14.49
N ALA A 355 5.69 27.37 15.34
CA ALA A 355 6.64 26.88 16.35
C ALA A 355 6.03 25.87 17.35
N PRO A 356 4.79 26.04 17.87
CA PRO A 356 4.15 25.05 18.73
C PRO A 356 3.97 23.68 18.05
N ALA A 357 3.46 23.64 16.82
CA ALA A 357 3.31 22.36 16.11
C ALA A 357 4.67 21.73 15.79
N ALA A 358 5.66 22.53 15.40
CA ALA A 358 7.02 22.05 15.14
C ALA A 358 7.64 21.38 16.37
N ALA A 359 7.52 21.99 17.55
CA ALA A 359 8.00 21.43 18.81
C ALA A 359 7.25 20.14 19.19
N ARG A 360 5.91 20.14 19.06
CA ARG A 360 5.06 18.97 19.36
C ARG A 360 5.48 17.76 18.52
N PHE A 361 5.60 17.92 17.20
CA PHE A 361 5.92 16.80 16.31
C PHE A 361 7.40 16.39 16.38
N SER A 362 8.31 17.31 16.70
CA SER A 362 9.70 16.95 17.02
C SER A 362 9.77 16.04 18.26
N ALA A 363 8.99 16.35 19.30
CA ALA A 363 8.89 15.52 20.50
C ALA A 363 8.26 14.16 20.20
N ALA A 364 7.18 14.12 19.38
CA ALA A 364 6.55 12.86 18.95
C ALA A 364 7.53 11.96 18.19
N ALA A 365 8.25 12.51 17.20
CA ALA A 365 9.27 11.77 16.45
C ALA A 365 10.38 11.23 17.37
N ALA A 366 10.85 12.03 18.33
CA ALA A 366 11.86 11.59 19.29
C ALA A 366 11.35 10.45 20.18
N ALA A 367 10.12 10.54 20.67
CA ALA A 367 9.48 9.50 21.48
C ALA A 367 9.29 8.19 20.69
N ARG A 368 8.87 8.27 19.43
CA ARG A 368 8.70 7.10 18.57
C ARG A 368 10.03 6.43 18.21
N ALA A 369 11.06 7.22 17.89
CA ALA A 369 12.40 6.68 17.68
C ALA A 369 12.94 5.97 18.93
N ALA A 370 12.69 6.52 20.13
CA ALA A 370 13.03 5.87 21.38
C ALA A 370 12.27 4.55 21.58
N ALA A 371 10.96 4.53 21.27
CA ALA A 371 10.14 3.33 21.33
C ALA A 371 10.63 2.22 20.40
N ILE A 372 10.91 2.54 19.13
CA ILE A 372 11.41 1.58 18.14
C ILE A 372 12.77 1.01 18.59
N ARG A 373 13.68 1.85 19.09
CA ARG A 373 15.00 1.40 19.59
C ARG A 373 14.90 0.55 20.85
N SER A 374 13.97 0.88 21.75
CA SER A 374 13.79 0.20 23.03
C SER A 374 13.13 -1.17 22.87
N LEU A 375 12.08 -1.25 22.04
CA LEU A 375 11.22 -2.43 21.98
C LEU A 375 11.49 -3.32 20.77
N MET A 376 11.86 -2.75 19.62
CA MET A 376 11.81 -3.46 18.33
C MET A 376 13.19 -3.85 17.79
N TRP A 377 14.28 -3.32 18.35
CA TRP A 377 15.64 -3.61 17.90
C TRP A 377 16.18 -4.95 18.45
N ASN A 378 16.73 -5.80 17.58
CA ASN A 378 17.53 -6.96 17.99
C ASN A 378 19.03 -6.63 18.02
N PRO A 379 19.70 -6.67 19.17
CA PRO A 379 21.15 -6.53 19.20
C PRO A 379 21.88 -7.73 18.57
N ASP A 380 21.35 -8.94 18.71
CA ASP A 380 22.01 -10.17 18.21
C ASP A 380 21.82 -10.32 16.70
N ALA A 381 20.58 -10.12 16.22
CA ALA A 381 20.27 -10.23 14.79
C ALA A 381 20.61 -8.97 13.99
N CYS A 382 20.88 -7.83 14.64
CA CYS A 382 21.21 -6.54 14.02
C CYS A 382 20.15 -6.01 13.03
N HIS A 383 18.87 -6.28 13.28
CA HIS A 383 17.74 -5.70 12.56
C HIS A 383 16.54 -5.53 13.52
N TRP A 384 15.43 -4.99 13.03
CA TRP A 384 14.24 -4.78 13.85
C TRP A 384 13.18 -5.86 13.65
N HIS A 385 12.35 -6.12 14.64
CA HIS A 385 11.22 -7.03 14.54
C HIS A 385 9.89 -6.35 14.75
N ASN A 386 8.84 -7.03 14.32
CA ASN A 386 7.51 -6.73 14.81
C ASN A 386 7.37 -7.21 16.26
N LEU A 387 6.39 -6.65 16.94
CA LEU A 387 5.98 -7.12 18.26
C LEU A 387 4.62 -7.80 18.15
N VAL A 388 4.42 -8.87 18.92
CA VAL A 388 3.11 -9.48 19.14
C VAL A 388 2.63 -9.06 20.52
N ILE A 389 1.41 -8.53 20.59
CA ILE A 389 0.73 -8.13 21.83
C ILE A 389 -0.44 -9.07 22.13
N ASP A 390 -0.64 -9.31 23.42
CA ASP A 390 -1.85 -9.99 23.91
C ASP A 390 -2.94 -8.94 24.19
N ASP A 391 -3.98 -8.90 23.34
CA ASP A 391 -5.11 -7.96 23.43
C ASP A 391 -6.17 -8.37 24.47
N ALA A 392 -5.74 -9.01 25.57
CA ALA A 392 -6.59 -9.41 26.69
C ALA A 392 -7.08 -8.24 27.58
N SER A 393 -7.44 -7.09 26.98
CA SER A 393 -7.91 -5.86 27.64
C SER A 393 -6.92 -5.17 28.59
N GLN A 394 -5.64 -5.57 28.57
CA GLN A 394 -4.62 -4.99 29.44
C GLN A 394 -4.05 -3.70 28.83
N THR A 395 -3.93 -2.65 29.63
CA THR A 395 -3.20 -1.42 29.27
C THR A 395 -2.37 -0.99 30.47
N PRO A 396 -1.03 -0.88 30.37
CA PRO A 396 -0.15 -1.16 29.21
C PRO A 396 0.05 -2.65 28.89
N MET A 397 0.32 -2.99 27.64
CA MET A 397 0.49 -4.36 27.15
C MET A 397 1.93 -4.86 27.30
N THR A 398 2.11 -6.16 27.52
CA THR A 398 3.38 -6.86 27.31
C THR A 398 3.47 -7.35 25.87
N ALA A 399 4.68 -7.29 25.32
CA ALA A 399 4.96 -7.67 23.94
C ALA A 399 6.11 -8.67 23.86
N SER A 400 6.04 -9.57 22.88
CA SER A 400 7.13 -10.47 22.51
C SER A 400 7.59 -10.16 21.08
N PRO A 401 8.88 -10.29 20.77
CA PRO A 401 9.36 -10.15 19.39
C PRO A 401 8.79 -11.29 18.54
N GLN A 402 8.43 -10.99 17.30
CA GLN A 402 8.05 -12.00 16.30
C GLN A 402 9.29 -12.50 15.58
N ALA A 403 9.52 -13.83 15.54
CA ALA A 403 10.66 -14.41 14.83
C ALA A 403 10.37 -14.66 13.34
N VAL A 404 10.11 -13.58 12.58
CA VAL A 404 9.88 -13.61 11.13
C VAL A 404 10.98 -12.85 10.42
N VAL A 405 11.58 -13.47 9.40
CA VAL A 405 12.51 -12.78 8.48
C VAL A 405 11.72 -12.22 7.30
N HIS A 406 11.58 -10.91 7.26
CA HIS A 406 10.81 -10.19 6.24
C HIS A 406 11.48 -8.86 5.90
N ILE A 407 11.38 -8.40 4.66
CA ILE A 407 12.04 -7.16 4.19
C ILE A 407 11.65 -5.93 5.02
N SER A 408 10.41 -5.91 5.54
CA SER A 408 9.92 -4.84 6.41
C SER A 408 10.76 -4.63 7.68
N ASN A 409 11.47 -5.66 8.15
CA ASN A 409 12.38 -5.59 9.31
C ASN A 409 13.51 -4.58 9.13
N TYR A 410 13.85 -4.22 7.89
CA TYR A 410 14.93 -3.31 7.55
C TYR A 410 14.45 -1.91 7.17
N LEU A 411 13.13 -1.69 7.06
CA LEU A 411 12.55 -0.39 6.69
C LEU A 411 12.79 0.76 7.67
N PRO A 412 13.11 0.56 8.96
CA PRO A 412 13.59 1.68 9.80
C PRO A 412 14.83 2.39 9.23
N LEU A 413 15.68 1.69 8.46
CA LEU A 413 16.83 2.30 7.78
C LEU A 413 16.38 3.38 6.79
N TRP A 414 15.26 3.16 6.09
CA TRP A 414 14.70 4.09 5.08
C TRP A 414 14.37 5.49 5.64
N VAL A 415 14.06 5.55 6.93
CA VAL A 415 13.71 6.79 7.64
C VAL A 415 14.86 7.32 8.50
N GLY A 416 16.05 6.73 8.36
CA GLY A 416 17.29 7.16 9.03
C GLY A 416 17.43 6.67 10.46
N LEU A 417 16.71 5.61 10.86
CA LEU A 417 16.98 4.94 12.13
C LEU A 417 18.17 3.98 11.94
N SER A 418 19.19 4.16 12.78
CA SER A 418 20.39 3.31 12.83
C SER A 418 20.41 2.45 14.09
N GLU A 419 21.43 1.59 14.17
CA GLU A 419 21.82 0.85 15.38
C GLU A 419 21.83 1.77 16.62
N PRO A 420 21.23 1.35 17.75
CA PRO A 420 21.38 2.05 19.01
C PRO A 420 22.87 2.22 19.36
N HIS A 421 23.28 3.45 19.71
CA HIS A 421 24.64 3.81 20.10
C HIS A 421 25.70 3.82 18.98
N ARG A 422 25.34 3.50 17.73
CA ARG A 422 26.25 3.59 16.57
C ARG A 422 25.70 4.52 15.51
N ARG A 423 26.61 5.28 14.88
CA ARG A 423 26.26 6.22 13.80
C ARG A 423 26.28 5.58 12.42
N ASN A 424 26.86 4.39 12.26
CA ASN A 424 26.98 3.67 10.98
C ASN A 424 26.02 2.46 10.98
N ALA A 425 25.45 2.14 9.82
CA ALA A 425 24.52 1.03 9.59
C ALA A 425 25.19 -0.27 9.10
N SER A 426 26.53 -0.39 9.12
CA SER A 426 27.24 -1.59 8.64
C SER A 426 26.75 -2.92 9.25
N SER A 427 26.30 -2.94 10.50
CA SER A 427 25.80 -4.18 11.12
C SER A 427 24.45 -4.59 10.54
N ILE A 428 23.58 -3.60 10.29
CA ILE A 428 22.30 -3.77 9.59
C ILE A 428 22.54 -4.27 8.17
N ILE A 429 23.50 -3.68 7.45
CA ILE A 429 23.85 -4.07 6.08
C ILE A 429 24.30 -5.53 6.02
N ARG A 430 25.18 -5.96 6.93
CA ARG A 430 25.62 -7.37 7.02
C ARG A 430 24.46 -8.31 7.34
N SER A 431 23.59 -7.91 8.27
CA SER A 431 22.37 -8.67 8.61
C SER A 431 21.47 -8.86 7.38
N LEU A 432 21.24 -7.78 6.61
CA LEU A 432 20.48 -7.83 5.36
C LEU A 432 21.13 -8.76 4.33
N LEU A 433 22.45 -8.67 4.13
CA LEU A 433 23.19 -9.53 3.21
C LEU A 433 23.08 -11.02 3.59
N SER A 434 23.09 -11.35 4.88
CA SER A 434 22.98 -12.73 5.38
C SER A 434 21.54 -13.21 5.59
N SER A 435 20.53 -12.36 5.35
CA SER A 435 19.13 -12.67 5.68
C SER A 435 18.46 -13.71 4.78
N GLY A 436 19.05 -13.95 3.60
CA GLY A 436 18.40 -14.71 2.53
C GLY A 436 17.34 -13.91 1.75
N LEU A 437 17.16 -12.61 2.02
CA LEU A 437 16.21 -11.76 1.27
C LEU A 437 16.81 -11.26 -0.06
N ILE A 438 18.11 -10.94 -0.10
CA ILE A 438 18.77 -10.51 -1.34
C ILE A 438 18.93 -11.73 -2.24
N GLN A 439 18.27 -11.69 -3.40
CA GLN A 439 18.31 -12.72 -4.43
C GLN A 439 18.95 -12.17 -5.71
N GLN A 440 19.11 -13.01 -6.73
CA GLN A 440 19.86 -12.68 -7.94
C GLN A 440 19.23 -11.55 -8.76
N HIS A 441 17.90 -11.40 -8.72
CA HIS A 441 17.12 -10.49 -9.56
C HIS A 441 16.22 -9.52 -8.76
N GLY A 442 16.47 -9.39 -7.46
CA GLY A 442 15.77 -8.47 -6.59
C GLY A 442 15.89 -8.86 -5.12
N ILE A 443 15.20 -8.12 -4.26
CA ILE A 443 15.09 -8.44 -2.83
C ILE A 443 13.72 -9.06 -2.59
N ALA A 444 13.70 -10.35 -2.22
CA ALA A 444 12.49 -11.07 -1.88
C ALA A 444 11.81 -10.45 -0.65
N THR A 445 10.48 -10.57 -0.60
CA THR A 445 9.67 -10.00 0.48
C THR A 445 9.86 -10.72 1.81
N SER A 446 9.99 -12.04 1.76
CA SER A 446 10.29 -12.91 2.90
C SER A 446 11.14 -14.09 2.43
N ILE A 447 11.43 -15.04 3.32
CA ILE A 447 12.10 -16.32 2.99
C ILE A 447 11.13 -17.52 2.96
N TYR A 448 9.82 -17.29 3.14
CA TYR A 448 8.82 -18.34 3.28
C TYR A 448 8.10 -18.59 1.96
N ARG A 449 8.10 -19.84 1.48
CA ARG A 449 7.36 -20.25 0.27
C ARG A 449 5.93 -20.65 0.61
N SER A 450 5.08 -19.66 0.83
CA SER A 450 3.69 -19.86 1.28
C SER A 450 2.65 -19.91 0.17
N GLY A 451 3.01 -19.50 -1.05
CA GLY A 451 2.07 -19.24 -2.14
C GLY A 451 1.33 -17.90 -2.01
N GLN A 452 1.57 -17.14 -0.95
CA GLN A 452 1.06 -15.78 -0.79
C GLN A 452 1.92 -14.77 -1.55
N GLN A 453 1.30 -13.66 -1.97
CA GLN A 453 1.96 -12.73 -2.88
C GLN A 453 3.02 -11.83 -2.21
N TRP A 454 2.90 -11.56 -0.91
CA TRP A 454 3.90 -10.82 -0.12
C TRP A 454 4.84 -11.77 0.63
N ASP A 455 5.27 -12.83 -0.05
CA ASP A 455 6.19 -13.85 0.45
C ASP A 455 7.13 -14.32 -0.67
N PHE A 456 8.12 -15.16 -0.33
CA PHE A 456 9.07 -15.71 -1.29
C PHE A 456 8.35 -16.47 -2.42
N PRO A 457 8.71 -16.29 -3.71
CA PRO A 457 9.90 -15.59 -4.23
C PRO A 457 9.67 -14.12 -4.63
N ASN A 458 8.51 -13.55 -4.34
CA ASN A 458 8.12 -12.28 -4.93
C ASN A 458 8.93 -11.09 -4.40
N ALA A 459 9.32 -10.21 -5.31
CA ALA A 459 9.89 -8.90 -5.08
C ALA A 459 8.92 -7.81 -5.58
N TRP A 460 8.69 -6.79 -4.74
CA TRP A 460 7.80 -5.68 -5.04
C TRP A 460 8.56 -4.37 -5.11
N ALA A 461 8.26 -3.55 -6.12
CA ALA A 461 8.93 -2.28 -6.39
C ALA A 461 9.02 -1.36 -5.16
N PRO A 462 7.94 -1.16 -4.35
CA PRO A 462 8.01 -0.46 -3.07
C PRO A 462 9.14 -0.88 -2.15
N MET A 463 9.30 -2.19 -1.97
CA MET A 463 10.26 -2.75 -1.02
C MET A 463 11.69 -2.59 -1.55
N GLN A 464 11.87 -2.70 -2.88
CA GLN A 464 13.17 -2.41 -3.50
C GLN A 464 13.57 -0.96 -3.25
N ASP A 465 12.66 -0.02 -3.54
CA ASP A 465 12.90 1.41 -3.38
C ASP A 465 13.29 1.77 -1.95
N MET A 466 12.48 1.36 -0.97
CA MET A 466 12.72 1.78 0.41
C MET A 466 14.03 1.22 0.98
N ILE A 467 14.41 0.00 0.61
CA ILE A 467 15.71 -0.56 1.01
C ILE A 467 16.86 0.15 0.29
N VAL A 468 16.78 0.30 -1.03
CA VAL A 468 17.81 0.98 -1.83
C VAL A 468 18.02 2.42 -1.38
N GLU A 469 16.95 3.20 -1.20
CA GLU A 469 17.02 4.59 -0.73
C GLU A 469 17.55 4.67 0.71
N GLY A 470 17.14 3.76 1.59
CA GLY A 470 17.67 3.68 2.96
C GLY A 470 19.18 3.41 3.00
N LEU A 471 19.64 2.45 2.19
CA LEU A 471 21.06 2.13 2.05
C LEU A 471 21.86 3.30 1.45
N GLN A 472 21.32 3.94 0.42
CA GLN A 472 21.94 5.09 -0.25
C GLN A 472 22.13 6.28 0.69
N LEU A 473 21.12 6.59 1.50
CA LEU A 473 21.13 7.78 2.36
C LEU A 473 21.83 7.55 3.70
N TYR A 474 21.74 6.34 4.26
CA TYR A 474 22.13 6.08 5.66
C TYR A 474 23.11 4.92 5.84
N GLY A 475 23.47 4.21 4.77
CA GLY A 475 24.38 3.08 4.83
C GLY A 475 25.87 3.41 4.65
N GLY A 476 26.23 4.70 4.54
CA GLY A 476 27.60 5.13 4.25
C GLY A 476 28.10 4.64 2.89
N GLU A 477 29.42 4.54 2.71
CA GLU A 477 30.01 4.09 1.44
C GLU A 477 29.62 2.64 1.09
N GLU A 478 29.60 1.74 2.09
CA GLU A 478 29.20 0.34 1.94
C GLU A 478 27.74 0.22 1.47
N GLY A 479 26.84 0.95 2.12
CA GLY A 479 25.42 0.96 1.75
C GLY A 479 25.16 1.62 0.40
N ALA A 480 25.82 2.73 0.08
CA ALA A 480 25.68 3.37 -1.23
C ALA A 480 26.13 2.45 -2.39
N ALA A 481 27.22 1.71 -2.19
CA ALA A 481 27.66 0.71 -3.16
C ALA A 481 26.64 -0.43 -3.33
N LEU A 482 26.10 -0.94 -2.22
CA LEU A 482 25.06 -1.97 -2.25
C LEU A 482 23.75 -1.46 -2.88
N ALA A 483 23.35 -0.23 -2.57
CA ALA A 483 22.15 0.41 -3.12
C ALA A 483 22.22 0.48 -4.66
N ALA A 484 23.35 0.96 -5.20
CA ALA A 484 23.56 1.03 -6.64
C ALA A 484 23.52 -0.36 -7.32
N ALA A 485 24.09 -1.38 -6.68
CA ALA A 485 24.06 -2.75 -7.18
C ALA A 485 22.63 -3.33 -7.17
N LEU A 486 21.89 -3.16 -6.09
CA LEU A 486 20.50 -3.63 -5.97
C LEU A 486 19.55 -2.89 -6.93
N ALA A 487 19.73 -1.58 -7.11
CA ALA A 487 18.97 -0.80 -8.08
C ALA A 487 19.20 -1.30 -9.51
N GLN A 488 20.45 -1.56 -9.88
CA GLN A 488 20.80 -2.07 -11.21
C GLN A 488 20.20 -3.47 -11.44
N VAL A 489 20.30 -4.38 -10.46
CA VAL A 489 19.73 -5.73 -10.54
C VAL A 489 18.21 -5.69 -10.73
N TRP A 490 17.52 -4.81 -10.00
CA TRP A 490 16.09 -4.61 -10.16
C TRP A 490 15.74 -4.07 -11.56
N LEU A 491 16.43 -3.02 -12.00
CA LEU A 491 16.26 -2.42 -13.34
C LEU A 491 16.46 -3.44 -14.46
N GLU A 492 17.47 -4.31 -14.36
CA GLU A 492 17.72 -5.39 -15.32
C GLU A 492 16.60 -6.42 -15.36
N SER A 493 16.08 -6.82 -14.20
CA SER A 493 14.96 -7.76 -14.15
C SER A 493 13.71 -7.19 -14.80
N ILE A 494 13.31 -5.98 -14.41
CA ILE A 494 12.09 -5.38 -14.99
C ILE A 494 12.26 -5.05 -16.48
N TYR A 495 13.47 -4.67 -16.93
CA TYR A 495 13.75 -4.43 -18.34
C TYR A 495 13.69 -5.73 -19.15
N ALA A 496 14.26 -6.83 -18.65
CA ALA A 496 14.18 -8.13 -19.31
C ALA A 496 12.72 -8.60 -19.48
N GLY A 497 11.91 -8.49 -18.42
CA GLY A 497 10.48 -8.81 -18.50
C GLY A 497 9.73 -7.91 -19.49
N TYR A 498 10.07 -6.62 -19.54
CA TYR A 498 9.53 -5.69 -20.53
C TYR A 498 9.95 -6.04 -21.96
N GLN A 499 11.21 -6.43 -22.20
CA GLN A 499 11.67 -6.81 -23.53
C GLN A 499 10.96 -8.06 -24.07
N GLU A 500 10.64 -9.01 -23.18
CA GLU A 500 9.92 -10.23 -23.56
C GLU A 500 8.43 -9.99 -23.82
N THR A 501 7.79 -9.16 -22.98
CA THR A 501 6.31 -9.06 -22.95
C THR A 501 5.75 -7.74 -23.48
N GLY A 502 6.56 -6.68 -23.51
CA GLY A 502 6.14 -5.30 -23.73
C GLY A 502 5.38 -4.67 -22.55
N LEU A 503 5.36 -5.34 -21.38
CA LEU A 503 4.52 -4.99 -20.24
C LEU A 503 5.36 -4.70 -19.00
N MET A 504 4.85 -3.78 -18.18
CA MET A 504 5.31 -3.55 -16.81
C MET A 504 4.28 -4.17 -15.86
N VAL A 505 4.72 -4.99 -14.90
CA VAL A 505 3.81 -5.71 -13.99
C VAL A 505 3.95 -5.26 -12.53
N GLU A 506 2.99 -5.65 -11.69
CA GLU A 506 2.92 -5.26 -10.28
C GLU A 506 4.09 -5.80 -9.42
N LYS A 507 4.60 -6.99 -9.74
CA LYS A 507 5.61 -7.73 -8.96
C LYS A 507 6.40 -8.70 -9.83
N TYR A 508 7.63 -9.00 -9.43
CA TYR A 508 8.57 -9.86 -10.15
C TYR A 508 9.07 -10.99 -9.25
N ASP A 509 9.55 -12.07 -9.84
CA ASP A 509 10.28 -13.11 -9.14
C ASP A 509 11.70 -12.61 -8.81
N ALA A 510 12.11 -12.69 -7.55
CA ALA A 510 13.44 -12.23 -7.13
C ALA A 510 14.58 -13.17 -7.57
N THR A 511 14.25 -14.39 -8.00
CA THR A 511 15.18 -15.47 -8.33
C THR A 511 15.32 -15.74 -9.82
N GLU A 512 14.38 -15.28 -10.65
CA GLU A 512 14.38 -15.48 -12.10
C GLU A 512 14.31 -14.14 -12.84
N LEU A 513 15.22 -13.94 -13.81
CA LEU A 513 15.33 -12.69 -14.55
C LEU A 513 14.07 -12.42 -15.38
N GLY A 514 13.44 -11.27 -15.18
CA GLY A 514 12.31 -10.83 -16.01
C GLY A 514 10.99 -11.56 -15.76
N LEU A 515 10.99 -12.60 -14.94
CA LEU A 515 9.78 -13.35 -14.64
C LEU A 515 8.85 -12.53 -13.73
N ALA A 516 7.57 -12.44 -14.13
CA ALA A 516 6.54 -11.88 -13.27
C ALA A 516 6.35 -12.76 -12.03
N GLY A 517 6.15 -12.14 -10.86
CA GLY A 517 5.87 -12.87 -9.63
C GLY A 517 4.50 -13.57 -9.67
N SER A 518 4.12 -14.29 -8.61
CA SER A 518 2.88 -15.06 -8.60
C SER A 518 2.23 -15.14 -7.20
N GLY A 519 1.17 -15.93 -7.05
CA GLY A 519 0.50 -16.15 -5.76
C GLY A 519 -0.48 -15.05 -5.36
N GLY A 520 -1.16 -15.28 -4.22
CA GLY A 520 -2.27 -14.46 -3.75
C GLY A 520 -3.63 -14.84 -4.36
N GLU A 521 -4.60 -13.94 -4.23
CA GLU A 521 -6.02 -14.19 -4.55
C GLU A 521 -6.41 -13.84 -5.99
N TYR A 522 -5.52 -13.20 -6.74
CA TYR A 522 -5.77 -12.76 -8.12
C TYR A 522 -4.53 -12.91 -9.01
N THR A 523 -4.75 -12.92 -10.32
CA THR A 523 -3.66 -13.00 -11.31
C THR A 523 -2.84 -11.72 -11.31
N VAL A 524 -1.56 -11.79 -11.68
CA VAL A 524 -0.69 -10.61 -11.82
C VAL A 524 -1.34 -9.51 -12.67
N GLN A 525 -1.23 -8.26 -12.20
CA GLN A 525 -1.75 -7.08 -12.90
C GLN A 525 -0.66 -6.34 -13.68
N GLN A 526 -1.07 -5.64 -14.73
CA GLN A 526 -0.25 -4.89 -15.66
C GLN A 526 -0.44 -3.37 -15.46
N GLY A 527 0.59 -2.61 -15.81
CA GLY A 527 0.59 -1.16 -15.72
C GLY A 527 2.00 -0.65 -15.41
N PHE A 528 2.62 -0.94 -14.26
CA PHE A 528 1.96 -0.83 -12.96
C PHE A 528 2.54 0.38 -12.24
N GLY A 529 1.68 1.25 -11.69
CA GLY A 529 2.04 2.60 -11.24
C GLY A 529 3.30 2.69 -10.38
N TRP A 530 3.43 1.85 -9.35
CA TRP A 530 4.64 1.87 -8.52
C TRP A 530 5.89 1.35 -9.23
N THR A 531 5.77 0.46 -10.20
CA THR A 531 6.91 -0.22 -10.85
C THR A 531 7.51 0.79 -11.81
N ASN A 532 6.65 1.51 -12.51
CA ASN A 532 6.99 2.64 -13.35
C ASN A 532 7.65 3.75 -12.52
N GLY A 533 7.05 4.10 -11.38
CA GLY A 533 7.61 5.11 -10.47
C GLY A 533 9.00 4.78 -9.95
N VAL A 534 9.20 3.55 -9.47
CA VAL A 534 10.49 3.07 -8.96
C VAL A 534 11.52 2.93 -10.07
N MET A 535 11.13 2.49 -11.27
CA MET A 535 12.00 2.48 -12.44
C MET A 535 12.56 3.88 -12.71
N PHE A 536 11.71 4.90 -12.82
CA PHE A 536 12.17 6.27 -13.06
C PHE A 536 13.07 6.76 -11.94
N LYS A 537 12.71 6.50 -10.68
CA LYS A 537 13.52 6.88 -9.53
C LYS A 537 14.91 6.25 -9.57
N PHE A 538 15.03 4.97 -9.88
CA PHE A 538 16.34 4.30 -9.95
C PHE A 538 17.16 4.76 -11.15
N LEU A 539 16.56 4.97 -12.32
CA LEU A 539 17.25 5.52 -13.48
C LEU A 539 17.73 6.95 -13.23
N ASP A 540 16.96 7.76 -12.53
CA ASP A 540 17.33 9.14 -12.18
C ASP A 540 18.49 9.16 -11.17
N MET A 541 18.40 8.36 -10.11
CA MET A 541 19.40 8.32 -9.04
C MET A 541 20.71 7.65 -9.44
N PHE A 542 20.65 6.55 -10.20
CA PHE A 542 21.79 5.66 -10.44
C PHE A 542 22.21 5.58 -11.92
N GLY A 543 21.40 6.10 -12.84
CA GLY A 543 21.59 5.91 -14.28
C GLY A 543 21.36 4.46 -14.70
N TRP A 544 22.05 4.05 -15.76
CA TRP A 544 22.09 2.66 -16.20
C TRP A 544 23.54 2.23 -16.40
N LYS A 545 23.94 1.15 -15.72
CA LYS A 545 25.28 0.56 -15.86
C LYS A 545 25.11 -0.96 -15.97
N PRO A 546 25.08 -1.52 -17.20
CA PRO A 546 24.87 -2.95 -17.38
C PRO A 546 25.83 -3.74 -16.50
N SER A 547 25.32 -4.66 -15.70
CA SER A 547 26.14 -5.42 -14.79
C SER A 547 27.11 -6.30 -15.60
N ALA A 548 28.42 -6.08 -15.39
CA ALA A 548 29.43 -6.99 -15.91
C ALA A 548 29.36 -8.27 -15.09
N ALA A 549 28.53 -9.23 -15.52
CA ALA A 549 28.38 -10.57 -14.93
C ALA A 549 28.44 -10.58 -13.39
N SER A 550 27.30 -10.23 -12.76
CA SER A 550 26.83 -10.72 -11.45
C SER A 550 27.91 -11.02 -10.40
N ASN A 551 28.15 -10.10 -9.49
CA ASN A 551 28.50 -10.47 -8.11
C ASN A 551 27.85 -9.44 -7.18
N LEU A 552 26.54 -9.53 -6.97
CA LEU A 552 26.00 -9.12 -5.67
C LEU A 552 26.86 -9.84 -4.62
N PRO A 553 27.31 -9.18 -3.54
CA PRO A 553 28.12 -9.83 -2.53
C PRO A 553 27.36 -11.05 -2.00
N GLN A 554 27.75 -12.26 -2.41
CA GLN A 554 27.15 -13.47 -1.87
C GLN A 554 27.62 -13.59 -0.42
N ALA A 555 26.70 -13.41 0.53
CA ALA A 555 26.94 -13.89 1.88
C ALA A 555 27.03 -15.42 1.78
N THR A 556 28.22 -15.97 1.97
CA THR A 556 28.40 -17.40 2.19
C THR A 556 27.55 -17.79 3.39
N LEU A 557 26.46 -18.54 3.15
CA LEU A 557 25.70 -19.19 4.22
C LEU A 557 26.68 -20.04 5.05
N PRO A 558 26.77 -19.86 6.37
CA PRO A 558 27.44 -20.87 7.20
C PRO A 558 26.64 -22.16 7.09
N VAL A 559 27.34 -23.25 6.78
CA VAL A 559 26.83 -24.63 6.72
C VAL A 559 26.27 -25.06 8.07
#